data_AF-A0A967YBA7-F1
#
_entry.id   AF-A0A967YBA7-F1
#
_cell.length_a   1.000
_cell.length_b   1.000
_cell.length_c   1.000
_cell.angle_alpha   90.00
_cell.angle_beta   90.00
_cell.angle_gamma   90.00
#
_symmetry.space_group_name_H-M   'P 1'
#
loop_
_entity.id
_entity.type
_entity.pdbx_description
1 polymer ?
#
loop_
_entity_poly.entity_id
_entity_poly.type
_entity_poly.pdbx_seq_one_letter_code
_entity_poly.pdbx_strand_id
1 'polypeptide(L)' 'GNGASREVLEEAGADRADLVIAVSSSDAVNVLAAHAAGRLGSARRIARVEDPQLREEAMA' A
#
# COMPACT_ATOMS: atom_id res chain seq x y z
N GLY A 1 5.65 -12.42 4.54
CA GLY A 1 4.28 -12.16 4.03
C GLY A 1 4.35 -11.28 2.80
N ASN A 2 3.30 -11.27 1.98
CA ASN A 2 3.16 -10.34 0.85
C ASN A 2 2.42 -9.08 1.32
N GLY A 3 3.02 -7.90 1.16
CA GLY A 3 2.44 -6.62 1.61
C GLY A 3 1.16 -6.21 0.87
N ALA A 4 0.86 -6.80 -0.28
CA ALA A 4 -0.39 -6.60 -1.00
C ALA A 4 -1.49 -7.60 -0.60
N SER A 5 -1.20 -8.57 0.26
CA SER A 5 -2.21 -9.53 0.75
C SER A 5 -3.07 -8.88 1.83
N ARG A 6 -4.40 -8.97 1.63
CA ARG A 6 -5.39 -8.49 2.60
C ARG A 6 -5.23 -9.16 3.96
N GLU A 7 -5.11 -10.49 4.00
CA GLU A 7 -4.95 -11.26 5.23
C GLU A 7 -3.69 -10.83 5.99
N VAL A 8 -2.56 -10.68 5.29
CA VAL A 8 -1.31 -10.24 5.91
C VAL A 8 -1.43 -8.82 6.48
N LEU A 9 -2.13 -7.92 5.79
CA LEU A 9 -2.37 -6.56 6.27
C LEU A 9 -3.32 -6.51 7.48
N GLU A 10 -4.35 -7.36 7.51
CA GLU A 10 -5.27 -7.49 8.66
C GLU A 10 -4.56 -8.07 9.89
N GLU A 11 -3.79 -9.14 9.70
CA GLU A 11 -2.96 -9.72 10.76
C GLU A 11 -1.95 -8.71 11.32
N ALA A 12 -1.43 -7.83 10.45
CA ALA A 12 -0.54 -6.74 10.84
C ALA A 12 -1.27 -5.54 11.48
N GLY A 13 -2.61 -5.54 11.53
CA GLY A 13 -3.41 -4.46 12.12
C GLY A 13 -3.49 -3.19 11.27
N ALA A 14 -3.33 -3.30 9.95
CA ALA A 14 -3.39 -2.16 9.04
C ALA A 14 -4.75 -1.45 9.06
N ASP A 15 -5.84 -2.17 9.35
CA ASP A 15 -7.20 -1.63 9.52
C ASP A 15 -7.30 -0.56 10.61
N ARG A 16 -6.43 -0.64 11.63
CA ARG A 16 -6.38 0.27 12.78
C ARG A 16 -5.20 1.25 12.73
N ALA A 17 -4.40 1.21 11.67
CA ALA A 17 -3.21 2.04 11.56
C ALA A 17 -3.55 3.48 11.11
N ASP A 18 -2.97 4.47 11.80
CA ASP A 18 -3.05 5.88 11.42
C ASP A 18 -2.32 6.20 10.11
N LEU A 19 -1.31 5.39 9.79
CA LEU A 19 -0.46 5.52 8.62
C LEU A 19 0.11 4.16 8.20
N VAL A 20 0.01 3.82 6.91
CA VAL A 20 0.72 2.70 6.29
C VAL A 20 1.73 3.22 5.28
N ILE A 21 2.96 2.68 5.30
CA ILE A 21 4.03 3.06 4.39
C ILE A 21 4.52 1.82 3.63
N ALA A 22 4.32 1.80 2.31
CA ALA A 22 4.76 0.72 1.43
C ALA A 22 6.01 1.14 0.65
N VAL A 23 7.17 0.61 1.08
CA VAL A 23 8.51 1.07 0.65
C VAL A 23 9.43 -0.11 0.30
N SER A 24 8.92 -1.06 -0.46
CA SER A 24 9.73 -2.17 -1.00
C SER A 24 10.46 -1.77 -2.31
N SER A 25 11.27 -2.70 -2.84
CA SER A 25 11.92 -2.58 -4.14
C SER A 25 10.96 -2.71 -5.33
N SER A 26 9.70 -3.12 -5.10
CA SER A 26 8.69 -3.23 -6.15
C SER A 26 7.65 -2.13 -6.02
N ASP A 27 7.66 -1.20 -6.96
CA ASP A 27 6.68 -0.12 -7.00
C ASP A 27 5.25 -0.64 -7.18
N ALA A 28 5.06 -1.66 -8.02
CA ALA A 28 3.77 -2.31 -8.20
C ALA A 28 3.22 -2.88 -6.89
N VAL A 29 4.06 -3.56 -6.10
CA VAL A 29 3.67 -4.06 -4.78
C VAL A 29 3.37 -2.90 -3.83
N ASN A 30 4.13 -1.80 -3.89
CA ASN A 30 3.89 -0.65 -3.01
C ASN A 30 2.54 0.02 -3.28
N VAL A 31 2.21 0.22 -4.56
CA VAL A 31 0.91 0.78 -4.98
C VAL A 31 -0.22 -0.15 -4.56
N LEU A 32 -0.11 -1.45 -4.84
CA LEU A 32 -1.13 -2.43 -4.47
C LEU A 32 -1.31 -2.56 -2.95
N ALA A 33 -0.22 -2.57 -2.19
CA ALA A 33 -0.23 -2.64 -0.72
C ALA A 33 -0.90 -1.41 -0.11
N ALA A 34 -0.53 -0.22 -0.56
CA ALA A 34 -1.18 1.01 -0.13
C ALA A 34 -2.65 1.03 -0.55
N HIS A 35 -3.00 0.59 -1.76
CA HIS A 35 -4.40 0.54 -2.17
C HIS A 35 -5.21 -0.45 -1.29
N ALA A 36 -4.69 -1.66 -1.06
CA ALA A 36 -5.32 -2.68 -0.23
C ALA A 36 -5.52 -2.22 1.22
N ALA A 37 -4.50 -1.61 1.83
CA ALA A 37 -4.58 -1.02 3.17
C ALA A 37 -5.70 0.04 3.25
N GLY A 38 -5.92 0.80 2.17
CA GLY A 38 -7.01 1.78 2.11
C GLY A 38 -8.39 1.17 2.15
N ARG A 39 -8.57 0.04 1.46
CA ARG A 39 -9.83 -0.70 1.48
C ARG A 39 -10.09 -1.40 2.81
N LEU A 40 -9.06 -1.61 3.62
CA LEU A 40 -9.16 -2.17 4.97
C LEU A 40 -9.53 -1.15 6.04
N GLY A 41 -9.30 0.15 5.79
CA GLY A 41 -9.66 1.22 6.71
C GLY A 41 -8.51 2.12 7.15
N SER A 42 -7.27 1.89 6.68
CA SER A 42 -6.13 2.75 7.04
C SER A 42 -6.38 4.20 6.61
N ALA A 43 -6.32 5.12 7.58
CA ALA A 43 -6.67 6.52 7.39
C ALA A 43 -5.73 7.27 6.43
N ARG A 44 -4.41 7.00 6.52
CA ARG A 44 -3.40 7.62 5.66
C ARG A 44 -2.42 6.59 5.16
N ARG A 45 -1.93 6.79 3.94
CA ARG A 45 -1.08 5.81 3.26
C ARG A 45 -0.09 6.47 2.34
N ILE A 46 1.12 5.92 2.28
CA ILE A 46 2.23 6.38 1.41
C ILE A 46 2.77 5.16 0.67
N ALA A 47 2.92 5.26 -0.65
CA ALA A 47 3.61 4.29 -1.48
C ALA A 47 4.82 4.94 -2.14
N ARG A 48 5.98 4.28 -2.06
CA ARG A 48 7.14 4.66 -2.89
C ARG A 48 6.91 4.18 -4.32
N VAL A 49 7.02 5.11 -5.27
CA VAL A 49 6.94 4.83 -6.71
C VAL A 49 8.05 5.60 -7.42
N GLU A 50 8.99 4.87 -7.99
CA GLU A 50 10.12 5.38 -8.77
C GLU A 50 9.77 5.44 -10.26
N ASP A 51 9.04 4.44 -10.76
CA ASP A 51 8.50 4.41 -12.13
C ASP A 51 7.53 5.59 -12.38
N PRO A 52 7.86 6.52 -13.30
CA PRO A 52 7.02 7.68 -13.59
C PRO A 52 5.64 7.33 -14.16
N GLN A 53 5.54 6.32 -15.03
CA GLN A 53 4.29 5.90 -15.66
C GLN A 53 3.35 5.29 -14.62
N LEU A 54 3.87 4.37 -13.81
CA LEU A 54 3.09 3.78 -12.73
C LEU A 54 2.66 4.83 -11.69
N ARG A 55 3.48 5.84 -11.45
CA ARG A 55 3.13 6.95 -10.55
C ARG A 55 1.95 7.75 -11.08
N GLU A 56 1.91 8.04 -12.38
CA GLU A 56 0.76 8.72 -13.00
C GLU A 56 -0.50 7.85 -12.92
N GLU A 57 -0.40 6.55 -13.24
CA GLU A 57 -1.51 5.60 -13.13
C GLU A 57 -2.06 5.47 -11.71
N ALA A 58 -1.18 5.47 -10.70
CA ALA A 58 -1.58 5.34 -9.29
C ALA A 58 -2.29 6.59 -8.74
N MET A 59 -2.20 7.74 -9.42
CA MET A 59 -2.86 8.99 -9.03
C MET A 59 -4.15 9.28 -9.81
N ALA A 60 -4.46 8.47 -10.84
CA ALA A 60 -5.70 8.54 -11.60
C ALA A 60 -6.87 7.88 -10.84
#